data_AF-A0A966SP15-F1
#
_entry.id   AF-A0A966SP15-F1
#
_cell.length_a   1.000
_cell.length_b   1.000
_cell.length_c   1.000
_cell.angle_alpha   90.00
_cell.angle_beta   90.00
_cell.angle_gamma   90.00
#
_symmetry.space_group_name_H-M   'P 1'
#
loop_
_entity.id
_entity.type
_entity.pdbx_description
1 polymer ?
#
loop_
_entity_poly.entity_id
_entity_poly.type
_entity_poly.pdbx_seq_one_letter_code
_entity_poly.pdbx_strand_id
1 'polypeptide(L)'
;MTSLDLALLYLLAAVLAVVLFRLLKLPAMLGYLVAGIVLGPHALALAGDAQRVSYLAEFGVVFLMFVIGLEFNLPKLRSMQHLVFGLGLGQVVLTLLGTLLGHVALSSAMVWLGQPWDLSWQAAIT
;
A
#
# COMPACT_ATOMS: atom_id res chain seq x y z
N MET A 1 1.76 -3.39 -33.11
CA MET A 1 0.94 -4.35 -32.34
C MET A 1 -0.48 -3.83 -32.34
N THR A 2 -1.46 -4.68 -32.62
CA THR A 2 -2.86 -4.24 -32.61
C THR A 2 -3.29 -3.95 -31.17
N SER A 3 -4.32 -3.11 -30.97
CA SER A 3 -4.83 -2.80 -29.62
C SER A 3 -5.28 -4.05 -28.85
N LEU A 4 -5.64 -5.12 -29.58
CA LEU A 4 -6.04 -6.40 -29.02
C LEU A 4 -4.84 -7.20 -28.49
N ASP A 5 -3.68 -7.13 -29.16
CA ASP A 5 -2.44 -7.77 -28.69
C ASP A 5 -1.97 -7.18 -27.35
N LEU A 6 -2.10 -5.86 -27.19
CA LEU A 6 -1.77 -5.17 -25.93
C LEU A 6 -2.72 -5.57 -24.79
N ALA A 7 -4.02 -5.68 -25.08
CA ALA A 7 -5.00 -6.12 -24.10
C ALA A 7 -4.73 -7.57 -23.65
N LEU A 8 -4.42 -8.47 -24.59
CA LEU A 8 -4.03 -9.85 -24.28
C LEU A 8 -2.74 -9.92 -23.46
N LEU A 9 -1.75 -9.09 -23.79
CA LEU A 9 -0.49 -9.02 -23.05
C LEU A 9 -0.74 -8.61 -21.59
N TYR A 10 -1.58 -7.61 -21.34
CA TYR A 10 -1.93 -7.19 -19.98
C TYR A 10 -2.67 -8.25 -19.21
N LEU A 11 -3.66 -8.88 -19.84
CA LEU A 11 -4.43 -9.93 -19.22
C LEU A 11 -3.54 -11.12 -18.86
N LEU A 12 -2.65 -11.52 -19.79
CA LEU A 12 -1.67 -12.57 -19.54
C LEU A 12 -0.73 -12.22 -18.39
N ALA A 13 -0.14 -11.02 -18.41
CA ALA A 13 0.77 -10.57 -17.37
C ALA A 13 0.10 -10.49 -15.99
N ALA A 14 -1.14 -9.97 -15.92
CA ALA A 14 -1.92 -9.94 -14.68
C ALA A 14 -2.23 -11.35 -14.16
N VAL A 15 -2.68 -12.25 -15.04
CA VAL A 15 -2.98 -13.65 -14.67
C VAL A 15 -1.71 -14.36 -14.18
N LEU A 16 -0.59 -14.24 -14.90
CA LEU A 16 0.67 -14.86 -14.50
C LEU A 16 1.15 -14.34 -13.14
N ALA A 17 1.09 -13.03 -12.90
CA ALA A 17 1.45 -12.44 -11.62
C ALA A 17 0.56 -12.97 -10.48
N VAL A 18 -0.76 -13.04 -10.70
CA VAL A 18 -1.69 -13.57 -9.70
C VAL A 18 -1.46 -15.05 -9.42
N VAL A 19 -1.23 -15.86 -10.46
CA VAL A 19 -0.94 -17.29 -10.31
C VAL A 19 0.36 -17.47 -9.51
N LEU A 20 1.41 -16.71 -9.84
CA LEU A 20 2.68 -16.75 -9.10
C LEU A 20 2.48 -16.40 -7.62
N PHE A 21 1.77 -15.32 -7.31
CA PHE A 21 1.52 -14.92 -5.92
C PHE A 21 0.65 -15.93 -5.18
N ARG A 22 -0.33 -16.53 -5.86
CA ARG A 22 -1.16 -17.59 -5.27
C ARG A 22 -0.36 -18.86 -4.99
N LEU A 23 0.59 -19.23 -5.86
CA LEU A 23 1.53 -20.33 -5.64
C LEU A 23 2.43 -20.07 -4.42
N LEU A 24 2.84 -18.81 -4.22
CA LEU A 24 3.59 -18.36 -3.04
C LEU A 24 2.72 -18.20 -1.78
N LYS A 25 1.43 -18.56 -1.82
CA LYS A 25 0.46 -18.38 -0.73
C LYS A 25 0.27 -16.92 -0.29
N LEU A 26 0.54 -15.97 -1.18
CA LEU A 26 0.33 -14.55 -0.95
C LEU A 26 -1.08 -14.11 -1.43
N PRO A 27 -1.64 -13.03 -0.86
CA PRO A 27 -2.89 -12.46 -1.33
C PRO A 27 -2.84 -12.08 -2.81
N ALA A 28 -3.86 -12.47 -3.57
CA ALA A 28 -3.94 -12.20 -5.02
C ALA A 28 -3.92 -10.69 -5.36
N MET A 29 -4.40 -9.83 -4.44
CA MET A 29 -4.34 -8.37 -4.55
C MET A 29 -2.91 -7.86 -4.80
N LEU A 30 -1.90 -8.48 -4.17
CA LEU A 30 -0.50 -8.11 -4.38
C LEU A 30 -0.03 -8.46 -5.80
N GLY A 31 -0.51 -9.58 -6.36
CA GLY A 31 -0.23 -9.96 -7.75
C GLY A 31 -0.76 -8.94 -8.75
N TYR A 32 -1.99 -8.44 -8.55
CA TYR A 32 -2.56 -7.37 -9.37
C TYR A 32 -1.76 -6.06 -9.24
N LEU A 33 -1.34 -5.70 -8.02
CA LEU A 33 -0.53 -4.51 -7.78
C LEU A 33 0.83 -4.59 -8.49
N VAL A 34 1.53 -5.72 -8.36
CA VAL A 34 2.84 -5.93 -9.00
C VAL A 34 2.72 -5.94 -10.52
N ALA A 35 1.71 -6.61 -11.08
CA ALA A 35 1.44 -6.55 -12.50
C ALA A 35 1.22 -5.12 -12.99
N GLY A 36 0.45 -4.32 -12.24
CA GLY A 36 0.23 -2.90 -12.54
C GLY A 36 1.50 -2.05 -12.48
N ILE A 37 2.36 -2.27 -11.49
CA ILE A 37 3.65 -1.57 -11.36
C ILE A 37 4.56 -1.90 -12.55
N VAL A 38 4.67 -3.19 -12.88
CA VAL A 38 5.55 -3.69 -13.96
C VAL A 38 5.07 -3.24 -15.33
N LEU A 39 3.76 -3.27 -15.59
CA LEU A 39 3.17 -2.83 -16.85
C LEU A 39 3.04 -1.30 -16.95
N GLY A 40 3.16 -0.60 -15.83
CA GLY A 40 2.98 0.84 -15.73
C GLY A 40 4.01 1.67 -16.49
N PRO A 41 3.75 2.99 -16.64
CA PRO A 41 4.60 3.91 -17.40
C PRO A 41 6.04 4.00 -16.85
N HIS A 42 6.21 3.76 -15.55
CA HIS A 42 7.51 3.86 -14.85
C HIS A 42 8.37 2.59 -14.96
N ALA A 43 7.88 1.50 -15.55
CA ALA A 43 8.60 0.23 -15.67
C ALA A 43 8.75 -0.19 -17.14
N LEU A 44 7.81 -0.97 -17.68
CA LEU A 44 7.87 -1.41 -19.08
C LEU A 44 7.29 -0.39 -20.07
N ALA A 45 6.66 0.68 -19.57
CA ALA A 45 6.02 1.74 -20.36
C ALA A 45 5.00 1.23 -21.40
N LEU A 46 4.48 0.03 -21.19
CA LEU A 46 3.50 -0.58 -22.08
C LEU A 46 2.14 0.11 -21.88
N ALA A 47 1.83 0.51 -20.64
CA ALA A 47 0.64 1.27 -20.25
C ALA A 47 0.54 2.60 -21.01
N GLY A 48 -0.21 2.59 -22.11
CA GLY A 48 -0.66 3.82 -22.79
C GLY A 48 -1.49 4.72 -21.87
N ASP A 49 -1.74 5.96 -22.31
CA ASP A 49 -2.52 7.03 -21.64
C ASP A 49 -2.82 6.80 -20.15
N ALA A 50 -1.82 7.07 -19.30
CA ALA A 50 -1.91 6.95 -17.85
C ALA A 50 -3.15 7.66 -17.27
N GLN A 51 -3.60 8.74 -17.93
CA GLN A 51 -4.78 9.49 -17.54
C GLN A 51 -6.09 8.69 -17.69
N ARG A 52 -6.27 7.92 -18.77
CA ARG A 52 -7.46 7.07 -18.93
C ARG A 52 -7.48 5.91 -17.93
N VAL A 53 -6.31 5.33 -17.66
CA VAL A 53 -6.18 4.26 -16.66
C VAL A 53 -6.46 4.79 -15.24
N SER A 54 -6.03 6.02 -14.93
CA SER A 54 -6.30 6.67 -13.64
C SER A 54 -7.79 6.86 -13.38
N TYR A 55 -8.55 7.39 -14.35
CA TYR A 55 -10.00 7.55 -14.20
C TYR A 55 -10.69 6.20 -13.95
N LEU A 56 -10.30 5.16 -14.69
CA LEU A 56 -10.85 3.82 -14.49
C LEU A 56 -10.51 3.25 -13.09
N ALA A 57 -9.29 3.51 -12.60
CA ALA A 57 -8.86 3.10 -11.27
C ALA A 57 -9.63 3.84 -10.16
N GLU A 58 -9.88 5.14 -10.31
CA GLU A 58 -10.71 5.92 -9.39
C GLU A 58 -12.12 5.33 -9.27
N PHE A 59 -12.77 5.01 -10.40
CA PHE A 59 -14.05 4.32 -10.38
C PHE A 59 -13.96 2.95 -9.69
N GLY A 60 -12.91 2.18 -9.94
CA GLY A 60 -12.67 0.89 -9.29
C GLY A 60 -12.57 1.01 -7.76
N VAL A 61 -11.84 2.02 -7.26
CA VAL A 61 -11.72 2.28 -5.82
C VAL A 61 -13.07 2.71 -5.23
N VAL A 62 -13.84 3.55 -5.93
CA VAL A 62 -15.19 3.95 -5.49
C VAL A 62 -16.11 2.73 -5.39
N PHE A 63 -16.10 1.84 -6.39
CA PHE A 63 -16.89 0.61 -6.32
C PHE A 63 -16.42 -0.32 -5.20
N LEU A 64 -15.11 -0.45 -4.98
CA LEU A 64 -14.57 -1.25 -3.90
C LEU A 64 -14.98 -0.69 -2.52
N MET A 65 -14.86 0.63 -2.31
CA MET A 65 -15.29 1.28 -1.07
C MET A 65 -16.80 1.16 -0.87
N PHE A 66 -17.59 1.20 -1.95
CA PHE A 66 -19.03 0.95 -1.90
C PHE A 66 -19.35 -0.48 -1.48
N VAL A 67 -18.71 -1.49 -2.07
CA VAL A 67 -18.88 -2.91 -1.70
C VAL A 67 -18.46 -3.14 -0.24
N ILE A 68 -17.31 -2.59 0.17
CA ILE A 68 -16.86 -2.63 1.58
C ILE A 68 -17.93 -2.01 2.49
N GLY A 69 -18.53 -0.89 2.08
CA GLY A 69 -19.63 -0.25 2.80
C GLY A 69 -20.89 -1.12 2.92
N LEU A 70 -21.26 -1.88 1.89
CA LEU A 70 -22.38 -2.81 1.92
C LEU A 70 -22.11 -4.06 2.78
N GLU A 71 -20.87 -4.55 2.76
CA GLU A 71 -20.43 -5.71 3.56
C GLU A 71 -20.20 -5.31 5.03
N PHE A 72 -20.14 -4.01 5.33
CA PHE A 72 -19.86 -3.50 6.66
C PHE A 72 -21.00 -3.75 7.65
N ASN A 73 -20.73 -4.60 8.63
CA ASN A 73 -21.70 -4.93 9.69
C ASN A 73 -21.51 -4.01 10.91
N LEU A 74 -22.33 -2.95 11.01
CA LEU A 74 -22.31 -1.98 12.12
C LEU A 74 -22.45 -2.65 13.51
N PRO A 75 -23.39 -3.60 13.72
CA PRO A 75 -23.47 -4.35 14.97
C PRO A 75 -22.18 -5.10 15.33
N LYS A 76 -21.54 -5.74 14.34
CA LYS A 76 -20.26 -6.43 14.54
C LYS A 76 -19.16 -5.45 14.92
N LEU A 77 -19.10 -4.28 14.28
CA LEU A 77 -18.15 -3.23 14.64
C LEU A 77 -18.35 -2.76 16.09
N ARG A 78 -19.60 -2.50 16.51
CA ARG A 78 -19.90 -2.12 17.89
C ARG A 78 -19.48 -3.19 18.89
N SER A 79 -19.66 -4.47 18.58
CA SER A 79 -19.16 -5.57 19.43
C SER A 79 -17.63 -5.61 19.54
N MET A 80 -16.94 -5.12 18.51
CA MET A 80 -15.48 -5.06 18.42
C MET A 80 -14.91 -3.70 18.82
N GLN A 81 -15.73 -2.74 19.26
CA GLN A 81 -15.30 -1.36 19.52
C GLN A 81 -14.14 -1.27 20.52
N HIS A 82 -14.17 -2.05 21.60
CA HIS A 82 -13.09 -2.05 22.58
C HIS A 82 -11.80 -2.65 22.04
N LEU A 83 -11.92 -3.59 21.08
CA LEU A 83 -10.76 -4.24 20.48
C LEU A 83 -10.14 -3.33 19.41
N VAL A 84 -10.96 -2.73 18.54
CA VAL A 84 -10.51 -1.80 17.49
C VAL A 84 -10.02 -0.48 18.08
N PHE A 85 -10.78 0.16 18.97
CA PHE A 85 -10.37 1.42 19.58
C PHE A 85 -9.37 1.22 20.72
N GLY A 86 -9.48 0.17 21.53
CA GLY A 86 -8.52 -0.08 22.61
C GLY A 86 -7.17 -0.56 22.09
N LEU A 87 -7.12 -1.73 21.45
CA LEU A 87 -5.87 -2.28 20.92
C LEU A 87 -5.35 -1.46 19.74
N GLY A 88 -6.23 -0.98 18.84
CA GLY A 88 -5.79 -0.18 17.69
C GLY A 88 -5.18 1.16 18.09
N LEU A 89 -5.83 1.92 18.97
CA LEU A 89 -5.22 3.16 19.48
C LEU A 89 -3.97 2.86 20.31
N GLY A 90 -3.99 1.79 21.11
CA GLY A 90 -2.81 1.35 21.85
C GLY A 90 -1.62 1.04 20.95
N GLN A 91 -1.84 0.33 19.84
CA GLN A 91 -0.81 0.03 18.85
C GLN A 91 -0.26 1.31 18.21
N VAL A 92 -1.13 2.26 17.83
CA VAL A 92 -0.69 3.54 17.26
C VAL A 92 0.15 4.32 18.26
N VAL A 93 -0.29 4.43 19.51
CA VAL A 93 0.45 5.13 20.57
C VAL A 93 1.79 4.45 20.85
N LEU A 94 1.82 3.11 20.95
CA LEU A 94 3.05 2.35 21.19
C LEU A 94 4.06 2.49 20.05
N THR A 95 3.62 2.39 18.80
CA THR A 95 4.49 2.55 17.63
C THR A 95 5.00 3.98 17.52
N LEU A 96 4.15 4.98 17.81
CA LEU A 96 4.55 6.38 17.85
C LEU A 96 5.60 6.64 18.94
N LEU A 97 5.32 6.24 20.18
CA LEU A 97 6.26 6.41 21.29
C LEU A 97 7.55 5.63 21.07
N GLY A 98 7.47 4.40 20.57
CA GLY A 98 8.63 3.57 20.23
C GLY A 98 9.51 4.23 19.17
N THR A 99 8.91 4.81 18.13
CA THR A 99 9.64 5.54 17.08
C THR A 99 10.29 6.81 17.65
N LEU A 100 9.59 7.57 18.49
CA LEU A 100 10.13 8.77 19.14
C LEU A 100 11.28 8.45 20.08
N LEU A 101 11.12 7.43 20.93
CA LEU A 101 12.17 6.97 21.84
C LEU A 101 13.38 6.43 21.07
N GLY A 102 13.14 5.64 20.02
CA GLY A 102 14.19 5.15 19.13
C GLY A 102 14.96 6.29 18.47
N HIS A 103 14.26 7.33 18.02
CA HIS A 103 14.87 8.53 17.45
C HIS A 103 15.74 9.28 18.47
N VAL A 104 15.25 9.49 19.70
CA VAL A 104 16.02 10.17 20.77
C VAL A 104 17.21 9.33 21.25
N ALA A 105 17.05 8.01 21.37
CA ALA A 105 18.13 7.11 21.73
C ALA A 105 19.22 7.08 20.65
N LEU A 106 18.83 7.04 19.37
CA LEU A 106 19.77 7.08 18.25
C LEU A 106 20.49 8.43 18.18
N SER A 107 19.77 9.55 18.33
CA SER A 107 20.38 10.88 18.29
C SER A 107 21.37 11.09 19.43
N SER A 108 21.01 10.68 20.66
CA SER A 108 21.92 10.75 21.81
C SER A 108 23.15 9.86 21.63
N ALA A 109 22.99 8.62 21.15
CA ALA A 109 24.13 7.74 20.87
C ALA A 109 25.09 8.32 19.82
N MET A 110 24.56 9.03 18.81
CA MET A 110 25.37 9.61 17.75
C MET A 110 26.11 10.89 18.14
N VAL A 111 25.54 11.68 19.06
CA VAL A 111 26.26 12.81 19.69
C VAL A 111 27.51 12.31 20.42
N TRP A 112 27.46 11.14 21.06
CA TRP A 112 28.64 10.52 21.69
C TRP A 112 29.71 10.08 20.68
N LEU A 113 29.31 9.74 19.45
CA LEU A 113 30.20 9.41 18.33
C LEU A 113 30.74 10.68 17.62
N GLY A 114 30.41 11.89 18.09
CA GLY A 114 30.88 13.15 17.53
C GLY A 114 30.19 13.55 16.22
N GLN A 115 29.08 12.91 15.86
CA GLN A 115 28.28 13.22 14.66
C GLN A 115 26.85 13.57 15.08
N PRO A 116 26.40 14.84 14.96
CA PRO A 116 25.02 15.19 15.27
C PRO A 116 24.08 14.57 14.22
N TRP A 117 23.11 13.79 14.69
CA TRP A 117 22.07 13.23 13.83
C TRP A 117 20.94 14.25 13.64
N ASP A 118 21.12 15.15 12.68
CA ASP A 118 20.16 16.20 12.35
C ASP A 118 19.11 15.70 11.35
N LEU A 119 18.39 14.61 11.68
CA LEU A 119 17.20 14.21 10.92
C LEU A 119 16.03 15.12 11.33
N SER A 120 15.84 16.20 10.58
CA SER A 120 14.65 17.05 10.74
C SER A 120 13.40 16.30 10.28
N TRP A 121 12.23 16.66 10.82
CA TRP A 121 10.95 16.12 10.34
C TRP A 121 10.73 16.37 8.84
N GLN A 122 11.43 17.37 8.28
CA GLN A 122 11.39 17.74 6.87
C GLN A 122 12.06 16.67 5.99
N ALA A 123 13.12 16.03 6.48
CA ALA A 123 13.80 14.94 5.78
C ALA A 123 12.91 13.69 5.58
N ALA A 124 11.80 13.58 6.31
CA ALA A 124 10.83 12.49 6.15
C ALA A 124 9.80 12.72 5.03
N ILE A 125 9.69 13.95 4.50
CA ILE A 125 8.65 14.36 3.53
C ILE A 125 9.25 14.84 2.20
N THR A 126 10.58 14.91 2.12
CA THR A 126 11.37 15.13 0.90
C THR A 126 11.87 13.81 0.36
#